data_AF-A0A7C0Z209-F1
#
_entry.id   AF-A0A7C0Z209-F1
#
_cell.length_a   1.000
_cell.length_b   1.000
_cell.length_c   1.000
_cell.angle_alpha   90.00
_cell.angle_beta   90.00
_cell.angle_gamma   90.00
#
_symmetry.space_group_name_H-M   'P 1'
#
loop_
_entity.id
_entity.type
_entity.pdbx_description
1 polymer ?
#
loop_
_entity_poly.entity_id
_entity_poly.type
_entity_poly.pdbx_seq_one_letter_code
_entity_poly.pdbx_strand_id
1 'polypeptide(L)'
;MDRGVVRGILRAVSGRCKKDGKNRIEVALELFVGERESACWMCSHIVYPLVRWTVKVGGASFGVSEEALKERFKDPYWRRGLANVVRGIAKHGVRRPFTPGAPFLVVWNLTNLCNLRCKHCYQSAGPAKHPEELGTAEALRVIEILGDAGVSENFDHPE
;
A
#
# COMPACT_ATOMS: atom_id res chain seq x y z
N MET A 1 -21.02 -4.09 -12.51
CA MET A 1 -19.81 -3.33 -12.14
C MET A 1 -18.56 -3.71 -12.95
N ASP A 2 -18.64 -4.63 -13.92
CA ASP A 2 -17.50 -4.99 -14.79
C ASP A 2 -17.63 -4.34 -16.17
N ARG A 3 -17.59 -3.01 -16.20
CA ARG A 3 -17.55 -2.24 -17.46
C ARG A 3 -16.11 -1.78 -17.66
N GLY A 4 -15.51 -2.09 -18.80
CA GLY A 4 -14.13 -1.70 -19.12
C GLY A 4 -13.83 -0.22 -18.90
N VAL A 5 -14.83 0.64 -19.09
CA VAL A 5 -14.78 2.08 -18.79
C VAL A 5 -14.51 2.38 -17.32
N VAL A 6 -15.25 1.74 -16.39
CA VAL A 6 -15.06 1.93 -14.95
C VAL A 6 -13.66 1.48 -14.54
N ARG A 7 -13.22 0.34 -15.04
CA ARG A 7 -11.85 -0.15 -14.77
C ARG A 7 -10.77 0.78 -15.35
N GLY A 8 -11.01 1.40 -16.49
CA GLY A 8 -10.13 2.42 -17.08
C GLY A 8 -9.99 3.65 -16.18
N ILE A 9 -11.11 4.18 -15.68
CA ILE A 9 -11.12 5.29 -14.72
C ILE A 9 -10.37 4.89 -13.44
N LEU A 10 -10.68 3.72 -12.87
CA LEU A 10 -10.01 3.22 -11.67
C LEU A 10 -8.49 3.11 -11.86
N ARG A 11 -8.02 2.61 -13.01
CA ARG A 11 -6.57 2.54 -13.30
C ARG A 11 -5.93 3.93 -13.37
N ALA A 12 -6.62 4.92 -13.92
CA ALA A 12 -6.11 6.29 -14.00
C ALA A 12 -5.98 6.92 -12.61
N VAL A 13 -7.01 6.79 -11.77
CA VAL A 13 -7.04 7.38 -10.42
C VAL A 13 -6.23 6.59 -9.39
N SER A 14 -6.00 5.28 -9.58
CA SER A 14 -5.21 4.44 -8.67
C SER A 14 -3.75 4.24 -9.12
N GLY A 15 -3.28 4.99 -10.11
CA GLY A 15 -1.90 4.90 -10.62
C GLY A 15 -0.89 5.68 -9.76
N ARG A 16 0.40 5.35 -9.89
CA ARG A 16 1.49 6.14 -9.30
C ARG A 16 1.61 7.48 -10.03
N CYS A 17 1.67 8.58 -9.28
CA CYS A 17 1.95 9.90 -9.80
C CYS A 17 3.47 10.12 -9.86
N LYS A 18 4.01 10.45 -11.03
CA LYS A 18 5.44 10.78 -11.16
C LYS A 18 5.83 12.10 -10.48
N LYS A 19 4.90 13.05 -10.38
CA LYS A 19 5.14 14.37 -9.77
C LYS A 19 5.10 14.33 -8.24
N ASP A 20 4.16 13.57 -7.68
CA ASP A 20 3.96 13.50 -6.22
C ASP A 20 4.62 12.26 -5.58
N GLY A 21 5.25 11.39 -6.36
CA GLY A 21 6.02 10.23 -5.91
C GLY A 21 5.20 9.02 -5.43
N LYS A 22 3.93 9.21 -5.08
CA LYS A 22 3.04 8.19 -4.48
C LYS A 22 1.85 7.80 -5.37
N ASN A 23 1.06 6.83 -4.92
CA ASN A 23 -0.24 6.55 -5.53
C ASN A 23 -1.16 7.78 -5.44
N ARG A 24 -1.89 8.11 -6.51
CA ARG A 24 -2.79 9.26 -6.52
C ARG A 24 -3.90 9.18 -5.46
N ILE A 25 -4.35 7.98 -5.09
CA ILE A 25 -5.32 7.79 -4.00
C ILE A 25 -4.66 8.07 -2.65
N GLU A 26 -3.43 7.61 -2.44
CA GLU A 26 -2.68 7.92 -1.21
C GLU A 26 -2.51 9.42 -1.08
N VAL A 27 -2.00 10.11 -2.11
CA VAL A 27 -1.85 11.58 -2.16
C VAL A 27 -3.15 12.30 -1.81
N ALA A 28 -4.27 11.87 -2.40
CA ALA A 28 -5.58 12.43 -2.10
C ALA A 28 -6.00 12.22 -0.64
N LEU A 29 -5.67 11.08 -0.04
CA LEU A 29 -5.93 10.83 1.38
C LEU A 29 -5.00 11.63 2.29
N GLU A 30 -3.74 11.90 1.90
CA GLU A 30 -2.84 12.80 2.65
C GLU A 30 -3.42 14.23 2.69
N LEU A 31 -3.94 14.71 1.55
CA LEU A 31 -4.66 15.99 1.47
C LEU A 31 -5.96 15.98 2.30
N PHE A 32 -6.62 14.83 2.43
CA PHE A 32 -7.86 14.67 3.19
C PHE A 32 -7.64 14.74 4.71
N VAL A 33 -6.53 14.19 5.19
CA VAL A 33 -6.15 14.24 6.62
C VAL A 33 -5.35 15.48 6.99
N GLY A 34 -4.85 16.24 5.99
CA GLY A 34 -4.09 17.47 6.20
C GLY A 34 -2.59 17.26 6.42
N GLU A 35 -2.05 16.07 6.15
CA GLU A 35 -0.60 15.79 6.22
C GLU A 35 0.17 16.35 5.03
N ARG A 36 -0.54 16.67 3.94
CA ARG A 36 0.02 17.26 2.74
C ARG A 36 -0.66 18.59 2.48
N GLU A 37 0.14 19.63 2.24
CA GLU A 37 -0.37 20.97 1.92
C GLU A 37 -0.66 21.15 0.43
N SER A 38 0.16 20.54 -0.44
CA SER A 38 0.05 20.68 -1.89
C SER A 38 0.39 19.40 -2.65
N ALA A 39 -0.26 19.23 -3.80
CA ALA A 39 0.03 18.19 -4.78
C ALA A 39 -0.10 18.75 -6.20
N CYS A 40 0.33 17.99 -7.20
CA CYS A 40 0.18 18.40 -8.60
C CYS A 40 -1.29 18.65 -8.97
N TRP A 41 -1.53 19.45 -10.01
CA TRP A 41 -2.87 19.89 -10.41
C TRP A 41 -3.89 18.73 -10.55
N MET A 42 -3.47 17.62 -11.16
CA MET A 42 -4.33 16.43 -11.32
C MET A 42 -4.70 15.80 -9.97
N CYS A 43 -3.75 15.68 -9.04
CA CYS A 43 -4.01 15.09 -7.73
C CYS A 43 -4.87 16.01 -6.87
N SER A 44 -4.58 17.31 -6.86
CA SER A 44 -5.28 18.31 -6.05
C SER A 44 -6.69 18.63 -6.55
N HIS A 45 -6.89 18.74 -7.86
CA HIS A 45 -8.15 19.25 -8.41
C HIS A 45 -9.04 18.20 -9.08
N ILE A 46 -8.52 17.00 -9.40
CA ILE A 46 -9.32 15.93 -10.00
C ILE A 46 -9.45 14.76 -9.03
N VAL A 47 -8.34 14.19 -8.57
CA VAL A 47 -8.37 12.97 -7.75
C VAL A 47 -8.84 13.26 -6.33
N TYR A 48 -8.35 14.32 -5.69
CA TYR A 48 -8.73 14.67 -4.33
C TYR A 48 -10.24 14.93 -4.15
N PRO A 49 -10.91 15.76 -4.97
CA PRO A 49 -12.35 15.97 -4.84
C PRO A 49 -13.16 14.67 -5.02
N LEU A 50 -12.75 13.83 -5.97
CA LEU A 50 -13.37 12.52 -6.20
C LEU A 50 -13.21 11.60 -5.00
N VAL A 51 -11.97 11.43 -4.51
CA VAL A 51 -11.67 10.55 -3.36
C VAL A 51 -12.37 11.07 -2.11
N ARG A 52 -12.33 12.37 -1.83
CA ARG A 52 -13.03 12.99 -0.70
C ARG A 52 -14.53 12.71 -0.77
N TRP A 53 -15.15 12.88 -1.92
CA TRP A 53 -16.58 12.58 -2.11
C TRP A 53 -16.87 11.09 -1.88
N THR A 54 -16.10 10.19 -2.49
CA THR A 54 -16.30 8.74 -2.35
C THR A 54 -16.10 8.27 -0.91
N VAL A 55 -15.10 8.79 -0.21
CA VAL A 55 -14.83 8.47 1.20
C VAL A 55 -15.98 8.94 2.08
N LYS A 56 -16.49 10.17 1.89
CA LYS A 56 -17.63 10.69 2.66
C LYS A 56 -18.92 9.91 2.42
N VAL A 57 -19.27 9.67 1.15
CA VAL A 57 -20.47 8.91 0.79
C VAL A 57 -20.36 7.47 1.28
N GLY A 58 -19.19 6.85 1.11
CA GLY A 58 -18.91 5.52 1.61
C GLY A 58 -19.06 5.45 3.13
N GLY A 59 -18.37 6.32 3.86
CA GLY A 59 -18.45 6.40 5.32
C GLY A 59 -19.88 6.57 5.83
N ALA A 60 -20.62 7.54 5.28
CA ALA A 60 -22.02 7.78 5.65
C ALA A 60 -22.91 6.54 5.41
N SER A 61 -22.68 5.81 4.32
CA SER A 61 -23.43 4.57 4.01
C SER A 61 -23.14 3.43 4.98
N PHE A 62 -22.00 3.46 5.69
CA PHE A 62 -21.60 2.50 6.72
C PHE A 62 -21.73 3.07 8.15
N GLY A 63 -22.37 4.24 8.33
CA GLY A 63 -22.54 4.86 9.64
C GLY A 63 -21.24 5.40 10.27
N VAL A 64 -20.21 5.66 9.47
CA VAL A 64 -18.91 6.17 9.91
C VAL A 64 -18.83 7.68 9.67
N SER A 65 -18.45 8.44 10.69
CA SER A 65 -18.29 9.90 10.58
C SER A 65 -17.03 10.29 9.82
N GLU A 66 -17.00 11.52 9.30
CA GLU A 66 -15.83 12.06 8.60
C GLU A 66 -14.61 12.15 9.53
N GLU A 67 -14.82 12.49 10.80
CA GLU A 67 -13.79 12.58 11.83
C GLU A 67 -13.16 11.23 12.09
N ALA A 68 -13.98 10.16 12.21
CA ALA A 68 -13.49 8.81 12.39
C ALA A 68 -12.69 8.31 11.17
N LEU A 69 -13.14 8.66 9.95
CA LEU A 69 -12.38 8.36 8.73
C LEU A 69 -11.04 9.09 8.69
N LYS A 70 -11.03 10.39 9.03
CA LYS A 70 -9.79 11.17 9.10
C LYS A 70 -8.82 10.58 10.11
N GLU A 71 -9.32 10.24 11.31
CA GLU A 71 -8.50 9.60 12.34
C GLU A 71 -7.91 8.29 11.84
N ARG A 72 -8.71 7.46 11.16
CA ARG A 72 -8.22 6.19 10.62
C ARG A 72 -7.19 6.39 9.51
N PHE A 73 -7.39 7.36 8.63
CA PHE A 73 -6.49 7.62 7.50
C PHE A 73 -5.22 8.38 7.88
N LYS A 74 -5.06 8.89 9.12
CA LYS A 74 -3.75 9.35 9.61
C LYS A 74 -2.73 8.21 9.54
N ASP A 75 -3.17 7.00 9.86
CA ASP A 75 -2.35 5.80 9.70
C ASP A 75 -2.03 5.53 8.20
N PRO A 76 -0.74 5.58 7.79
CA PRO A 76 -0.32 5.33 6.41
C PRO A 76 -0.76 3.95 5.89
N TYR A 77 -0.84 2.94 6.78
CA TYR A 77 -1.24 1.59 6.41
C TYR A 77 -2.66 1.55 5.84
N TRP A 78 -3.56 2.40 6.33
CA TRP A 78 -4.96 2.47 5.86
C TRP A 78 -5.09 3.17 4.53
N ARG A 79 -4.28 4.21 4.31
CA ARG A 79 -4.20 4.89 3.02
C ARG A 79 -3.71 3.94 1.93
N ARG A 80 -2.62 3.22 2.22
CA ARG A 80 -2.04 2.25 1.30
C ARG A 80 -2.94 1.04 1.08
N GLY A 81 -3.56 0.55 2.15
CA GLY A 81 -4.54 -0.54 2.11
C GLY A 81 -5.70 -0.22 1.18
N LEU A 82 -6.33 0.95 1.34
CA LEU A 82 -7.42 1.39 0.45
C LEU A 82 -6.95 1.55 -1.00
N ALA A 83 -5.78 2.16 -1.23
CA ALA A 83 -5.20 2.31 -2.55
C ALA A 83 -4.97 0.94 -3.23
N ASN A 84 -4.49 -0.07 -2.49
CA ASN A 84 -4.30 -1.43 -2.96
C ASN A 84 -5.61 -2.13 -3.28
N VAL A 85 -6.67 -1.91 -2.48
CA VAL A 85 -7.99 -2.45 -2.78
C VAL A 85 -8.49 -1.90 -4.12
N VAL A 86 -8.46 -0.59 -4.29
CA VAL A 86 -8.93 0.06 -5.53
C VAL A 86 -8.09 -0.37 -6.73
N ARG A 87 -6.76 -0.44 -6.59
CA ARG A 87 -5.84 -0.93 -7.63
C ARG A 87 -6.10 -2.39 -7.98
N GLY A 88 -6.44 -3.22 -6.99
CA GLY A 88 -6.84 -4.61 -7.17
C GLY A 88 -8.09 -4.74 -8.03
N ILE A 89 -9.14 -3.97 -7.69
CA ILE A 89 -10.38 -3.91 -8.48
C ILE A 89 -10.10 -3.42 -9.91
N ALA A 90 -9.25 -2.40 -10.08
CA ALA A 90 -8.89 -1.87 -11.38
C ALA A 90 -8.19 -2.92 -12.28
N LYS A 91 -7.26 -3.69 -11.71
CA LYS A 91 -6.46 -4.71 -12.41
C LYS A 91 -7.18 -6.03 -12.60
N HIS A 92 -7.90 -6.51 -11.59
CA HIS A 92 -8.41 -7.88 -11.54
C HIS A 92 -9.95 -7.95 -11.54
N GLY A 93 -10.64 -6.82 -11.39
CA GLY A 93 -12.08 -6.79 -11.19
C GLY A 93 -12.49 -7.22 -9.78
N VAL A 94 -13.78 -7.18 -9.51
CA VAL A 94 -14.35 -7.69 -8.26
C VAL A 94 -14.58 -9.19 -8.43
N ARG A 95 -13.64 -10.00 -7.94
CA ARG A 95 -13.65 -11.46 -8.06
C ARG A 95 -13.35 -12.14 -6.73
N ARG A 96 -13.64 -13.45 -6.65
CA ARG A 96 -13.27 -14.32 -5.53
C ARG A 96 -12.22 -15.35 -5.98
N PRO A 97 -11.15 -15.59 -5.21
CA PRO A 97 -10.71 -14.79 -4.07
C PRO A 97 -10.33 -13.35 -4.50
N PHE A 98 -10.49 -12.39 -3.59
CA PHE A 98 -10.10 -11.01 -3.87
C PHE A 98 -8.58 -10.91 -4.07
N THR A 99 -8.15 -10.15 -5.08
CA THR A 99 -6.72 -9.94 -5.37
C THR A 99 -6.40 -8.45 -5.26
N PRO A 100 -5.69 -8.02 -4.20
CA PRO A 100 -5.31 -6.62 -4.05
C PRO A 100 -4.26 -6.22 -5.10
N GLY A 101 -4.05 -4.92 -5.25
CA GLY A 101 -3.07 -4.37 -6.20
C GLY A 101 -1.61 -4.66 -5.82
N ALA A 102 -1.36 -4.95 -4.55
CA ALA A 102 -0.12 -5.46 -3.95
C ALA A 102 -0.47 -6.25 -2.67
N PRO A 103 0.40 -7.17 -2.19
CA PRO A 103 0.20 -7.89 -0.92
C PRO A 103 0.09 -6.94 0.28
N PHE A 104 -0.74 -7.29 1.27
CA PHE A 104 -0.83 -6.52 2.52
C PHE A 104 0.34 -6.80 3.46
N LEU A 105 0.80 -8.06 3.50
CA LEU A 105 1.89 -8.53 4.33
C LEU A 105 2.85 -9.37 3.47
N VAL A 106 4.15 -9.17 3.69
CA VAL A 106 5.22 -10.01 3.16
C VAL A 106 6.05 -10.50 4.33
N VAL A 107 6.17 -11.82 4.46
CA VAL A 107 7.10 -12.44 5.42
C VAL A 107 8.34 -12.84 4.66
N TRP A 108 9.49 -12.30 5.05
CA TRP A 108 10.77 -12.52 4.37
C TRP A 108 11.86 -12.90 5.38
N ASN A 109 12.62 -13.95 5.04
CA ASN A 109 13.76 -14.40 5.83
C ASN A 109 14.99 -13.58 5.44
N LEU A 110 15.45 -12.74 6.36
CA LEU A 110 16.58 -11.85 6.11
C LEU A 110 17.94 -12.57 6.22
N THR A 111 18.07 -13.51 7.16
CA THR A 111 19.31 -14.24 7.43
C THR A 111 19.03 -15.71 7.69
N ASN A 112 19.98 -16.57 7.30
CA ASN A 112 19.95 -17.99 7.64
C ASN A 112 20.83 -18.31 8.87
N LEU A 113 21.48 -17.31 9.47
CA LEU A 113 22.28 -17.47 10.67
C LEU A 113 21.40 -17.73 11.90
N CYS A 114 21.65 -18.85 12.56
CA CYS A 114 21.00 -19.23 13.80
C CYS A 114 21.95 -20.08 14.66
N ASN A 115 22.00 -19.81 15.96
CA ASN A 115 22.80 -20.59 16.92
C ASN A 115 22.08 -21.86 17.43
N LEU A 116 20.84 -22.09 17.00
CA LEU A 116 20.04 -23.26 17.38
C LEU A 116 20.19 -24.41 16.35
N ARG A 117 19.76 -25.60 16.75
CA ARG A 117 19.81 -26.84 15.92
C ARG A 117 18.46 -27.56 15.92
N CYS A 118 17.40 -26.79 15.67
CA CYS A 118 16.02 -27.28 15.76
C CYS A 118 15.71 -28.27 14.64
N LYS A 119 15.21 -29.46 14.97
CA LYS A 119 14.83 -30.51 13.99
C LYS A 119 13.65 -30.10 13.09
N HIS A 120 12.90 -29.07 13.47
CA HIS A 120 11.66 -28.60 12.81
C HIS A 120 11.82 -27.20 12.21
N CYS A 121 13.06 -26.76 11.91
CA CYS A 121 13.30 -25.46 11.30
C CYS A 121 12.94 -25.49 9.81
N TYR A 122 11.89 -24.79 9.39
CA TYR A 122 11.52 -24.73 7.97
C TYR A 122 12.59 -24.07 7.09
N GLN A 123 13.39 -23.16 7.65
CA GLN A 123 14.48 -22.50 6.93
C GLN A 123 15.73 -23.37 6.84
N SER A 124 15.82 -24.43 7.65
CA SER A 124 17.08 -25.16 7.88
C SER A 124 18.23 -24.20 8.24
N ALA A 125 17.92 -23.20 9.06
CA ALA A 125 18.88 -22.20 9.55
C ALA A 125 19.92 -22.84 10.47
N GLY A 126 21.11 -22.24 10.52
CA GLY A 126 22.23 -22.80 11.25
C GLY A 126 23.40 -21.83 11.41
N PRO A 127 24.55 -22.30 11.89
CA PRO A 127 25.66 -21.41 12.25
C PRO A 127 26.39 -20.81 11.03
N ALA A 128 26.08 -21.28 9.82
CA ALA A 128 26.71 -20.82 8.59
C ALA A 128 25.77 -19.86 7.84
N LYS A 129 26.31 -18.72 7.42
CA LYS A 129 25.61 -17.77 6.54
C LYS A 129 25.35 -18.44 5.20
N HIS A 130 24.17 -18.23 4.62
CA HIS A 130 23.90 -18.75 3.27
C HIS A 130 24.78 -17.99 2.24
N PRO A 131 25.39 -18.65 1.24
CA PRO A 131 26.28 -17.98 0.28
C PRO A 131 25.60 -16.85 -0.51
N GLU A 132 24.29 -16.96 -0.73
CA GLU A 132 23.48 -15.98 -1.46
C GLU A 132 22.69 -15.03 -0.52
N GLU A 133 23.01 -15.01 0.77
CA GLU A 133 22.34 -14.11 1.71
C GLU A 133 22.76 -12.65 1.46
N LEU A 134 21.75 -11.79 1.29
CA LEU A 134 21.93 -10.39 0.97
C LEU A 134 22.80 -9.64 2.00
N GLY A 135 23.57 -8.69 1.51
CA GLY A 135 24.20 -7.67 2.36
C GLY A 135 23.16 -6.69 2.90
N THR A 136 23.50 -5.98 3.99
CA THR A 136 22.62 -4.98 4.62
C THR A 136 22.09 -3.94 3.63
N ALA A 137 22.97 -3.39 2.78
CA ALA A 137 22.57 -2.40 1.79
C ALA A 137 21.59 -2.97 0.76
N GLU A 138 21.71 -4.25 0.42
CA GLU A 138 20.81 -4.91 -0.54
C GLU A 138 19.47 -5.20 0.12
N ALA A 139 19.47 -5.61 1.39
CA ALA A 139 18.26 -5.83 2.15
C ALA A 139 17.44 -4.54 2.36
N LEU A 140 18.11 -3.41 2.65
CA LEU A 140 17.46 -2.10 2.71
C LEU A 140 16.82 -1.73 1.36
N ARG A 141 17.52 -1.99 0.24
CA ARG A 141 16.94 -1.81 -1.10
C ARG A 141 15.71 -2.69 -1.34
N VAL A 142 15.68 -3.92 -0.80
CA VAL A 142 14.48 -4.78 -0.89
C VAL A 142 13.29 -4.14 -0.17
N ILE A 143 13.51 -3.55 1.02
CA ILE A 143 12.44 -2.85 1.75
C ILE A 143 11.90 -1.69 0.92
N GLU A 144 12.77 -0.87 0.32
CA GLU A 144 12.38 0.22 -0.57
C GLU A 144 11.58 -0.29 -1.77
N ILE A 145 12.03 -1.36 -2.43
CA ILE A 145 11.34 -1.99 -3.56
C ILE A 145 9.94 -2.48 -3.16
N LEU A 146 9.81 -3.12 -2.00
CA LEU A 146 8.52 -3.58 -1.49
C LEU A 146 7.59 -2.40 -1.18
N GLY A 147 8.13 -1.32 -0.59
CA GLY A 147 7.40 -0.07 -0.33
C GLY A 147 6.86 0.53 -1.62
N ASP A 148 7.73 0.67 -2.62
CA ASP A 148 7.41 1.19 -3.96
C ASP A 148 6.43 0.31 -4.74
N ALA A 149 6.47 -1.01 -4.54
CA ALA A 149 5.51 -1.94 -5.11
C ALA A 149 4.10 -1.77 -4.52
N GLY A 150 4.01 -1.14 -3.35
CA GLY A 150 2.80 -0.82 -2.62
C GLY A 150 2.48 -1.82 -1.53
N VAL A 151 3.42 -2.64 -1.05
CA VAL A 151 3.15 -3.51 0.10
C VAL A 151 2.81 -2.65 1.31
N SER A 152 1.68 -2.95 1.95
CA SER A 152 1.09 -2.11 2.99
C SER A 152 1.93 -2.13 4.25
N GLU A 153 2.17 -3.31 4.84
CA GLU A 153 3.06 -3.47 5.98
C GLU A 153 4.52 -3.48 5.52
N ASN A 154 5.06 -2.29 5.25
CA ASN A 154 6.49 -2.07 5.23
C ASN A 154 6.83 -0.96 6.22
N PHE A 155 7.97 -1.13 6.89
CA PHE A 155 8.54 -0.21 7.87
C PHE A 155 8.92 1.14 7.22
N ASP A 156 7.92 1.94 6.83
CA ASP A 156 8.09 3.30 6.30
C ASP A 156 8.32 4.35 7.42
N HIS A 157 8.58 3.89 8.65
CA HIS A 157 9.03 4.73 9.75
C HIS A 157 10.41 4.28 10.20
N PRO A 158 11.48 4.89 9.65
CA PRO A 158 12.72 4.99 10.41
C PRO A 158 12.41 5.90 11.60
N GLU A 159 12.49 5.34 12.81
CA GLU A 159 12.76 6.15 14.00
C GLU A 159 14.22 6.62 13.97
#